data_AF-A0A0Q8J9U9-F1
#
_entry.id   AF-A0A0Q8J9U9-F1
#
_cell.length_a   1.000
_cell.length_b   1.000
_cell.length_c   1.000
_cell.angle_alpha   90.00
_cell.angle_beta   90.00
_cell.angle_gamma   90.00
#
_symmetry.space_group_name_H-M   'P 1'
#
loop_
_entity.id
_entity.type
_entity.pdbx_description
1 polymer ?
#
loop_
_entity_poly.entity_id
_entity_poly.type
_entity_poly.pdbx_seq_one_letter_code
_entity_poly.pdbx_strand_id
1 'polypeptide(L)'
;MRQVFSSPRLENVEGVAQLLRDAGIEVRVTNDRSYKGNRRSSFSYAEQAKERPAVWVVQSSDQLRARDLLREAGLIDSTRAEESHHAPFRFQSSIDQTRTPGQKRAFRIKIGLLLCIAVVLGLAMFHNLRNRPVAAPAVDPAMVALQTHKFDGSVAAIPAGLAAAVFKQQLAEADQPTQCLRVDRSDASRKLLTALARSNLRLLPASQCVEVPDEEQGSHALDGAPAELIQVHAFRPTSASTGTVEYSAYFSRSQAVYKTLEVKLVDGNWTVVKTVKTVRAMG
;
A
#
# COMPACT_ATOMS: atom_id res chain seq x y z
N MET A 1 -4.40 4.22 42.82
CA MET A 1 -5.17 3.46 41.81
C MET A 1 -4.24 2.54 41.05
N ARG A 2 -4.64 1.30 40.79
CA ARG A 2 -3.83 0.34 40.01
C ARG A 2 -4.67 -0.36 38.95
N GLN A 3 -4.09 -0.53 37.77
CA GLN A 3 -4.74 -1.19 36.64
C GLN A 3 -4.85 -2.69 36.92
N VAL A 4 -6.04 -3.25 36.72
CA VAL A 4 -6.31 -4.68 36.90
C VAL A 4 -6.67 -5.39 35.60
N PHE A 5 -7.23 -4.67 34.63
CA PHE A 5 -7.66 -5.24 33.36
C PHE A 5 -7.64 -4.18 32.24
N SER A 6 -7.28 -4.57 31.01
CA SER A 6 -7.46 -3.76 29.81
C SER A 6 -7.83 -4.62 28.61
N SER A 7 -8.65 -4.08 27.73
CA SER A 7 -9.12 -4.79 26.54
C SER A 7 -9.32 -3.80 25.39
N PRO A 8 -9.08 -4.21 24.13
CA PRO A 8 -9.43 -3.41 22.96
C PRO A 8 -10.94 -3.19 22.82
N ARG A 9 -11.75 -4.10 23.36
CA ARG A 9 -13.22 -4.04 23.34
C ARG A 9 -13.73 -3.39 24.62
N LEU A 10 -14.46 -2.29 24.49
CA LEU A 10 -15.00 -1.52 25.60
C LEU A 10 -16.06 -2.30 26.37
N GLU A 11 -16.85 -3.13 25.69
CA GLU A 11 -17.91 -3.94 26.31
C GLU A 11 -17.34 -4.91 27.37
N ASN A 12 -16.14 -5.46 27.09
CA ASN A 12 -15.45 -6.33 28.04
C ASN A 12 -14.97 -5.57 29.28
N VAL A 13 -14.52 -4.32 29.11
CA VAL A 13 -14.06 -3.45 30.20
C VAL A 13 -15.24 -3.00 31.06
N GLU A 14 -16.38 -2.67 30.43
CA GLU A 14 -17.64 -2.37 31.11
C GLU A 14 -18.15 -3.57 31.93
N GLY A 15 -18.14 -4.77 31.34
CA GLY A 15 -18.56 -6.00 32.02
C GLY A 15 -17.66 -6.36 33.22
N VAL A 16 -16.35 -6.19 33.07
CA VAL A 16 -15.39 -6.38 34.18
C VAL A 16 -15.57 -5.34 35.28
N ALA A 17 -15.80 -4.08 34.91
CA ALA A 17 -16.06 -3.03 35.88
C ALA A 17 -17.35 -3.29 36.65
N GLN A 18 -18.40 -3.81 36.00
CA GLN A 18 -19.64 -4.19 36.66
C GLN A 18 -19.43 -5.36 37.64
N LEU A 19 -18.74 -6.43 37.20
CA LEU A 19 -18.40 -7.58 38.07
C LEU A 19 -17.68 -7.15 39.35
N LEU A 20 -16.71 -6.22 39.24
CA LEU A 20 -15.97 -5.72 40.40
C LEU A 20 -16.82 -4.82 41.31
N ARG A 21 -17.72 -4.00 40.73
CA ARG A 21 -18.66 -3.19 41.52
C ARG A 21 -19.66 -4.05 42.28
N ASP A 22 -20.16 -5.11 41.65
CA ASP A 22 -21.11 -6.05 42.27
C ASP A 22 -20.46 -6.80 43.46
N ALA A 23 -19.14 -6.99 43.42
CA ALA A 23 -18.35 -7.52 44.53
C ALA A 23 -17.98 -6.50 45.61
N GLY A 24 -18.48 -5.26 45.49
CA GLY A 24 -18.24 -4.16 46.44
C GLY A 24 -16.88 -3.47 46.28
N ILE A 25 -16.20 -3.62 45.14
CA ILE A 25 -14.88 -3.03 44.88
C ILE A 25 -15.05 -1.73 44.09
N GLU A 26 -14.46 -0.65 44.60
CA GLU A 26 -14.51 0.66 43.96
C GLU A 26 -13.55 0.71 42.74
N VAL A 27 -14.10 0.95 41.55
CA VAL A 27 -13.36 0.94 40.29
C VAL A 27 -13.59 2.20 39.45
N ARG A 28 -12.57 2.59 38.71
CA ARG A 28 -12.60 3.68 37.72
C ARG A 28 -12.24 3.14 36.33
N VAL A 29 -13.05 3.48 35.34
CA VAL A 29 -12.81 3.13 33.93
C VAL A 29 -12.19 4.32 33.21
N THR A 30 -11.13 4.07 32.45
CA THR A 30 -10.49 5.06 31.56
C THR A 30 -10.78 4.72 30.10
N ASN A 31 -10.90 5.75 29.25
CA ASN A 31 -11.33 5.62 27.86
C ASN A 31 -12.73 4.98 27.71
N ASP A 32 -13.64 5.39 28.60
CA ASP A 32 -15.07 5.08 28.55
C ASP A 32 -15.74 5.77 27.35
N ARG A 33 -17.01 5.44 27.06
CA ARG A 33 -17.80 6.07 25.98
C ARG A 33 -17.82 7.58 26.17
N SER A 34 -16.97 8.27 25.40
CA SER A 34 -17.15 9.70 25.17
C SER A 34 -18.55 9.89 24.60
N TYR A 35 -19.38 10.66 25.30
CA TYR A 35 -20.75 11.01 24.95
C TYR A 35 -20.90 11.61 23.53
N LYS A 36 -19.79 11.96 22.85
CA LYS A 36 -19.72 12.24 21.42
C LYS A 36 -18.54 11.47 20.81
N GLY A 37 -18.80 10.39 20.07
CA GLY A 37 -17.70 9.62 19.46
C GLY A 37 -18.12 8.43 18.60
N ASN A 38 -18.40 8.73 17.34
CA ASN A 38 -18.44 7.89 16.13
C ASN A 38 -18.72 6.38 16.25
N ARG A 39 -19.85 6.00 15.64
CA ARG A 39 -20.33 4.63 15.44
C ARG A 39 -19.32 3.84 14.58
N ARG A 40 -18.67 2.85 15.21
CA ARG A 40 -17.95 1.71 14.57
C ARG A 40 -16.79 2.11 13.65
N SER A 41 -15.62 2.43 14.23
CA SER A 41 -14.37 2.44 13.45
C SER A 41 -13.91 0.99 13.19
N SER A 42 -13.79 0.61 11.92
CA SER A 42 -13.16 -0.63 11.49
C SER A 42 -11.67 -0.65 11.85
N PHE A 43 -11.15 -1.82 12.20
CA PHE A 43 -9.74 -2.05 12.52
C PHE A 43 -8.85 -1.70 11.32
N SER A 44 -7.90 -0.78 11.49
CA SER A 44 -6.92 -0.37 10.45
C SER A 44 -5.49 -0.65 10.94
N TYR A 45 -4.69 -1.31 10.10
CA TYR A 45 -3.26 -1.57 10.36
C TYR A 45 -2.37 -0.32 10.25
N ALA A 46 -2.92 0.79 9.72
CA ALA A 46 -2.18 2.03 9.50
C ALA A 46 -2.33 3.07 10.64
N GLU A 47 -3.09 2.75 11.69
CA GLU A 47 -3.40 3.71 12.75
C GLU A 47 -2.48 3.51 13.97
N GLN A 48 -1.90 4.61 14.47
CA GLN A 48 -1.07 4.62 15.68
C GLN A 48 -1.87 4.14 16.89
N ALA A 49 -1.19 3.49 17.85
CA ALA A 49 -1.79 2.84 19.00
C ALA A 49 -2.65 3.79 19.84
N LYS A 50 -3.96 3.83 19.59
CA LYS A 50 -4.94 4.51 20.45
C LYS A 50 -4.90 3.91 21.86
N GLU A 51 -5.03 4.76 22.87
CA GLU A 51 -5.05 4.35 24.27
C GLU A 51 -6.18 3.34 24.52
N ARG A 52 -5.84 2.20 25.14
CA ARG A 52 -6.79 1.10 25.34
C ARG A 52 -7.71 1.40 26.54
N PRO A 53 -9.00 1.05 26.46
CA PRO A 53 -9.88 1.03 27.63
C PRO A 53 -9.33 0.13 28.74
N ALA A 54 -9.42 0.61 29.98
CA ALA A 54 -8.85 -0.08 31.14
C ALA A 54 -9.65 0.17 32.42
N VAL A 55 -9.65 -0.83 33.31
CA VAL A 55 -10.24 -0.76 34.66
C VAL A 55 -9.15 -0.59 35.70
N TRP A 56 -9.33 0.39 36.57
CA TRP A 56 -8.45 0.73 37.67
C TRP A 56 -9.19 0.54 38.99
N VAL A 57 -8.58 -0.13 39.95
CA VAL A 57 -9.10 -0.19 41.32
C VAL A 57 -8.66 1.08 42.06
N VAL A 58 -9.61 1.76 42.71
CA VAL A 58 -9.35 3.03 43.40
C VAL A 58 -8.47 2.79 44.63
N GLN A 59 -8.88 1.83 45.48
CA GLN A 59 -8.19 1.44 46.71
C GLN A 59 -7.12 0.37 46.45
N SER A 60 -5.93 0.54 47.03
CA SER A 60 -4.84 -0.43 46.84
C SER A 60 -5.05 -1.74 47.61
N SER A 61 -5.82 -1.72 48.70
CA SER A 61 -6.19 -2.91 49.49
C SER A 61 -7.00 -3.92 48.69
N ASP A 62 -7.88 -3.43 47.82
CA ASP A 62 -8.81 -4.29 47.07
C ASP A 62 -8.17 -4.90 45.82
N GLN A 63 -6.91 -4.60 45.56
CA GLN A 63 -6.21 -5.07 44.37
C GLN A 63 -6.09 -6.60 44.31
N LEU A 64 -5.76 -7.25 45.43
CA LEU A 64 -5.60 -8.71 45.47
C LEU A 64 -6.96 -9.38 45.26
N ARG A 65 -7.97 -8.92 46.00
CA ARG A 65 -9.35 -9.41 45.90
C ARG A 65 -9.92 -9.25 44.50
N ALA A 66 -9.68 -8.11 43.84
CA ALA A 66 -10.08 -7.89 42.45
C ALA A 66 -9.42 -8.88 41.49
N ARG A 67 -8.13 -9.18 41.68
CA ARG A 67 -7.41 -10.16 40.83
C ARG A 67 -7.90 -11.59 41.06
N ASP A 68 -8.22 -11.95 42.29
CA ASP A 68 -8.74 -13.29 42.58
C ASP A 68 -10.13 -13.49 41.94
N LEU A 69 -11.03 -12.50 42.02
CA LEU A 69 -12.32 -12.52 41.31
C LEU A 69 -12.16 -12.62 39.78
N LEU A 70 -11.20 -11.88 39.21
CA LEU A 70 -10.92 -11.97 37.77
C LEU A 70 -10.36 -13.33 37.35
N ARG A 71 -9.63 -14.01 38.25
CA ARG A 71 -9.11 -15.36 38.02
C ARG A 71 -10.24 -16.39 38.07
N GLU A 72 -11.12 -16.28 39.07
CA GLU A 72 -12.33 -17.12 39.19
C GLU A 72 -13.26 -16.99 37.98
N ALA A 73 -13.37 -15.79 37.41
CA ALA A 73 -14.12 -15.53 36.19
C ALA A 73 -13.40 -15.97 34.89
N GLY A 74 -12.18 -16.52 34.97
CA GLY A 74 -11.38 -16.95 33.81
C GLY A 74 -10.88 -15.80 32.92
N LEU A 75 -10.88 -14.56 33.43
CA LEU A 75 -10.51 -13.36 32.67
C LEU A 75 -9.02 -13.03 32.76
N ILE A 76 -8.29 -13.64 33.69
CA ILE A 76 -6.83 -13.58 33.80
C ILE A 76 -6.25 -14.98 34.05
N ASP A 77 -5.14 -15.29 33.38
CA ASP A 77 -4.42 -16.54 33.61
C ASP A 77 -3.73 -16.52 34.98
N SER A 78 -3.83 -17.62 35.71
CA SER A 78 -3.10 -17.82 36.97
C SER A 78 -1.61 -17.85 36.66
N THR A 79 -0.85 -16.85 37.12
CA THR A 79 0.62 -16.94 37.13
C THR A 79 1.13 -17.91 38.19
N ARG A 80 0.25 -18.60 38.93
CA ARG A 80 0.62 -19.80 39.67
C ARG A 80 0.40 -20.97 38.71
N ALA A 81 1.43 -21.25 37.92
CA ALA A 81 1.56 -22.54 37.31
C ALA A 81 1.55 -23.58 38.44
N GLU A 82 0.48 -24.36 38.53
CA GLU A 82 0.59 -25.74 38.98
C GLU A 82 1.45 -26.52 37.96
N GLU A 83 2.72 -26.16 37.93
CA GLU A 83 3.77 -26.90 37.25
C GLU A 83 4.35 -27.86 38.27
N SER A 84 3.85 -29.08 38.22
CA SER A 84 4.39 -30.26 38.87
C SER A 84 5.76 -30.63 38.29
N HIS A 85 6.75 -29.74 38.38
CA HIS A 85 8.15 -30.07 38.15
C HIS A 85 9.04 -29.40 39.20
N HIS A 86 9.68 -30.26 39.99
CA HIS A 86 10.57 -29.96 41.09
C HIS A 86 11.62 -28.87 40.76
N ALA A 87 11.54 -27.72 41.42
CA ALA A 87 12.68 -26.86 41.65
C ALA A 87 12.57 -26.23 43.04
N PRO A 88 13.55 -26.42 43.94
CA PRO A 88 13.49 -25.80 45.26
C PRO A 88 13.78 -24.31 45.11
N PHE A 89 12.85 -23.49 45.59
CA PHE A 89 13.08 -22.07 45.82
C PHE A 89 14.26 -21.89 46.79
N ARG A 90 15.39 -21.40 46.29
CA ARG A 90 16.45 -20.81 47.11
C ARG A 90 16.45 -19.31 46.89
N PHE A 91 15.98 -18.57 47.90
CA PHE A 91 16.39 -17.19 48.09
C PHE A 91 17.89 -17.18 48.42
N GLN A 92 18.71 -16.59 47.54
CA GLN A 92 20.05 -16.17 47.89
C GLN A 92 20.20 -14.68 47.58
N SER A 93 20.33 -13.91 48.65
CA SER A 93 20.80 -12.54 48.65
C SER A 93 22.17 -12.46 47.98
N SER A 94 22.33 -11.43 47.15
CA SER A 94 23.60 -11.01 46.57
C SER A 94 24.72 -10.93 47.62
N ILE A 95 25.86 -11.54 47.35
CA ILE A 95 27.22 -10.97 47.38
C ILE A 95 28.23 -12.14 47.35
N ASP A 96 29.20 -12.03 46.44
CA ASP A 96 30.38 -12.91 46.24
C ASP A 96 30.15 -14.40 45.92
N GLN A 97 30.10 -14.70 44.63
CA GLN A 97 30.63 -15.97 44.13
C GLN A 97 31.69 -15.69 43.07
N THR A 98 32.93 -15.90 43.49
CA THR A 98 34.14 -16.01 42.68
C THR A 98 33.87 -16.84 41.42
N ARG A 99 33.70 -16.17 40.28
CA ARG A 99 33.59 -16.81 38.96
C ARG A 99 34.83 -17.67 38.72
N THR A 100 34.64 -18.98 38.80
CA THR A 100 35.68 -19.95 38.42
C THR A 100 36.08 -19.74 36.94
N PRO A 101 37.36 -20.00 36.58
CA PRO A 101 37.84 -19.79 35.21
C PRO A 101 37.08 -20.62 34.16
N GLY A 102 36.40 -21.70 34.57
CA GLY A 102 35.51 -22.50 33.71
C GLY A 102 34.24 -21.77 33.30
N GLN A 103 33.59 -21.03 34.20
CA GLN A 103 32.37 -20.27 33.89
C GLN A 103 32.65 -19.06 32.98
N LYS A 104 33.83 -18.43 33.10
CA LYS A 104 34.28 -17.37 32.18
C LYS A 104 34.57 -17.90 30.77
N ARG A 105 34.94 -19.18 30.62
CA ARG A 105 35.11 -19.83 29.30
C ARG A 105 33.77 -20.19 28.69
N ALA A 106 32.85 -20.77 29.46
CA ALA A 106 31.49 -21.07 29.02
C ALA A 106 30.73 -19.82 28.55
N PHE A 107 30.87 -18.69 29.25
CA PHE A 107 30.25 -17.43 28.84
C PHE A 107 30.83 -16.87 27.53
N ARG A 108 32.14 -16.99 27.31
CA ARG A 108 32.79 -16.59 26.04
C ARG A 108 32.35 -17.46 24.86
N ILE A 109 32.21 -18.77 25.07
CA ILE A 109 31.69 -19.70 24.05
C ILE A 109 30.23 -19.35 23.70
N LYS A 110 29.40 -19.06 24.70
CA LYS A 110 28.00 -18.67 24.49
C LYS A 110 27.87 -17.35 23.71
N ILE A 111 28.72 -16.36 24.00
CA ILE A 111 28.77 -15.10 23.22
C ILE A 111 29.24 -15.35 21.80
N GLY A 112 30.28 -16.18 21.59
CA GLY A 112 30.76 -16.54 20.26
C GLY A 112 29.67 -17.22 19.41
N LEU A 113 28.90 -18.13 20.02
CA LEU A 113 27.77 -18.78 19.35
C LEU A 113 26.68 -17.78 18.94
N LEU A 114 26.32 -16.85 19.82
CA LEU A 114 25.30 -15.83 19.52
C LEU A 114 25.76 -14.88 18.40
N LEU A 115 27.05 -14.50 18.38
CA LEU A 115 27.62 -13.71 17.28
C LEU A 115 27.59 -14.47 15.96
N CYS A 116 27.95 -15.75 15.95
CA CYS A 116 27.85 -16.59 14.75
C CYS A 116 26.41 -16.65 14.21
N ILE A 117 25.42 -16.86 15.08
CA ILE A 117 24.00 -16.89 14.68
C ILE A 117 23.56 -15.53 14.11
N ALA A 118 23.96 -14.42 14.74
CA ALA A 118 23.66 -13.08 14.26
C ALA A 118 24.28 -12.81 12.88
N VAL A 119 25.51 -13.27 12.65
CA VAL A 119 26.19 -13.16 11.35
C VAL A 119 25.49 -14.01 10.28
N VAL A 120 25.11 -15.25 10.60
CA VAL A 120 24.38 -16.13 9.66
C VAL A 120 23.01 -15.56 9.31
N LEU A 121 22.26 -15.03 10.30
CA LEU A 121 20.98 -14.35 10.07
C LEU A 121 21.17 -13.07 9.25
N GLY A 122 22.20 -12.29 9.55
CA GLY A 122 22.55 -11.09 8.79
C GLY A 122 22.90 -11.41 7.33
N LEU A 123 23.70 -12.46 7.10
CA LEU A 123 24.02 -12.93 5.75
C LEU A 123 22.79 -13.47 5.03
N ALA A 124 21.95 -14.25 5.69
CA ALA A 124 20.73 -14.80 5.10
C ALA A 124 19.73 -13.70 4.75
N MET A 125 19.61 -12.68 5.61
CA MET A 125 18.76 -11.50 5.35
C MET A 125 19.33 -10.69 4.20
N PHE A 126 20.64 -10.41 4.19
CA PHE A 126 21.29 -9.67 3.12
C PHE A 126 21.22 -10.43 1.78
N HIS A 127 21.37 -11.75 1.80
CA HIS A 127 21.19 -12.62 0.63
C HIS A 127 19.75 -12.62 0.15
N ASN A 128 18.75 -12.65 1.04
CA ASN A 128 17.33 -12.52 0.66
C ASN A 128 16.96 -11.14 0.11
N LEU A 129 17.55 -10.06 0.62
CA LEU A 129 17.33 -8.71 0.07
C LEU A 129 17.99 -8.57 -1.31
N ARG A 130 19.17 -9.15 -1.51
CA ARG A 130 19.94 -9.05 -2.75
C ARG A 130 19.45 -10.03 -3.82
N ASN A 131 18.91 -11.17 -3.42
CA ASN A 131 18.32 -12.19 -4.29
C ASN A 131 16.79 -12.20 -4.20
N ARG A 132 16.17 -11.01 -4.09
CA ARG A 132 14.73 -10.92 -4.40
C ARG A 132 14.55 -11.48 -5.82
N PRO A 133 13.77 -12.56 -6.02
CA PRO A 133 13.49 -13.03 -7.36
C PRO A 133 12.85 -11.87 -8.10
N VAL A 134 13.48 -11.45 -9.21
CA VAL A 134 12.86 -10.55 -10.18
C VAL A 134 11.51 -11.16 -10.49
N ALA A 135 10.43 -10.44 -10.17
CA ALA A 135 9.08 -10.88 -10.51
C ALA A 135 9.09 -11.32 -11.97
N ALA A 136 8.58 -12.53 -12.24
CA ALA A 136 8.37 -13.01 -13.61
C ALA A 136 7.74 -11.87 -14.43
N PRO A 137 8.12 -11.69 -15.72
CA PRO A 137 7.65 -10.57 -16.51
C PRO A 137 6.13 -10.51 -16.41
N ALA A 138 5.61 -9.46 -15.76
CA ALA A 138 4.19 -9.33 -15.52
C ALA A 138 3.50 -9.32 -16.88
N VAL A 139 2.79 -10.41 -17.19
CA VAL A 139 1.95 -10.48 -18.38
C VAL A 139 0.93 -9.36 -18.24
N ASP A 140 0.86 -8.50 -19.25
CA ASP A 140 -0.04 -7.36 -19.26
C ASP A 140 -1.50 -7.85 -19.10
N PRO A 141 -2.21 -7.46 -18.02
CA PRO A 141 -3.57 -7.94 -17.77
C PRO A 141 -4.53 -7.54 -18.90
N ALA A 142 -4.29 -6.42 -19.58
CA ALA A 142 -5.10 -6.01 -20.73
C ALA A 142 -4.86 -6.93 -21.95
N MET A 143 -3.64 -7.46 -22.13
CA MET A 143 -3.37 -8.49 -23.14
C MET A 143 -4.11 -9.81 -22.84
N VAL A 144 -4.19 -10.20 -21.56
CA VAL A 144 -4.93 -11.40 -21.16
C VAL A 144 -6.43 -11.21 -21.38
N ALA A 145 -6.98 -10.08 -20.94
CA ALA A 145 -8.39 -9.76 -21.14
C ALA A 145 -8.79 -9.73 -22.63
N LEU A 146 -7.89 -9.26 -23.49
CA LEU A 146 -8.10 -9.22 -24.93
C LEU A 146 -8.28 -10.61 -25.55
N GLN A 147 -7.62 -11.65 -25.03
CA GLN A 147 -7.77 -13.03 -25.55
C GLN A 147 -9.19 -13.58 -25.34
N THR A 148 -9.87 -13.12 -24.30
CA THR A 148 -11.24 -13.53 -23.97
C THR A 148 -12.31 -12.55 -24.49
N HIS A 149 -11.90 -11.49 -25.20
CA HIS A 149 -12.80 -10.46 -25.68
C HIS A 149 -13.68 -10.97 -26.82
N LYS A 150 -14.94 -10.51 -26.89
CA LYS A 150 -15.94 -11.01 -27.86
C LYS A 150 -15.83 -10.41 -29.26
N PHE A 151 -15.07 -9.32 -29.42
CA PHE A 151 -14.87 -8.58 -30.68
C PHE A 151 -16.17 -8.11 -31.34
N ASP A 152 -17.16 -7.72 -30.53
CA ASP A 152 -18.47 -7.22 -30.93
C ASP A 152 -18.51 -5.70 -31.17
N GLY A 153 -17.34 -5.07 -31.30
CA GLY A 153 -17.19 -3.60 -31.42
C GLY A 153 -17.22 -2.84 -30.09
N SER A 154 -17.37 -3.55 -28.96
CA SER A 154 -17.20 -2.96 -27.63
C SER A 154 -15.75 -2.54 -27.36
N VAL A 155 -15.59 -1.61 -26.43
CA VAL A 155 -14.28 -1.07 -26.04
C VAL A 155 -13.61 -2.03 -25.06
N ALA A 156 -12.36 -2.38 -25.35
CA ALA A 156 -11.48 -3.15 -24.47
C ALA A 156 -10.44 -2.25 -23.78
N ALA A 157 -9.89 -2.73 -22.67
CA ALA A 157 -8.76 -2.08 -22.01
C ALA A 157 -7.53 -2.07 -22.93
N ILE A 158 -6.77 -0.98 -22.92
CA ILE A 158 -5.63 -0.81 -23.82
C ILE A 158 -4.39 -1.54 -23.26
N PRO A 159 -3.81 -2.49 -24.01
CA PRO A 159 -2.51 -3.05 -23.67
C PRO A 159 -1.42 -1.99 -23.57
N ALA A 160 -0.53 -2.09 -22.58
CA ALA A 160 0.58 -1.17 -22.37
C ALA A 160 1.49 -1.08 -23.61
N GLY A 161 1.71 -2.20 -24.31
CA GLY A 161 2.47 -2.23 -25.56
C GLY A 161 1.76 -1.48 -26.70
N LEU A 162 0.43 -1.53 -26.74
CA LEU A 162 -0.38 -0.79 -27.71
C LEU A 162 -0.29 0.72 -27.45
N ALA A 163 -0.51 1.14 -26.19
CA ALA A 163 -0.37 2.54 -25.81
C ALA A 163 1.03 3.07 -26.15
N ALA A 164 2.09 2.31 -25.86
CA ALA A 164 3.46 2.68 -26.19
C ALA A 164 3.69 2.86 -27.70
N ALA A 165 3.14 1.97 -28.53
CA ALA A 165 3.26 2.08 -29.98
C ALA A 165 2.59 3.35 -30.52
N VAL A 166 1.38 3.65 -30.04
CA VAL A 166 0.64 4.85 -30.43
C VAL A 166 1.39 6.10 -30.02
N PHE A 167 1.76 6.24 -28.74
CA PHE A 167 2.49 7.42 -28.28
C PHE A 167 3.84 7.57 -28.99
N LYS A 168 4.59 6.49 -29.19
CA LYS A 168 5.90 6.56 -29.86
C LYS A 168 5.80 7.19 -31.25
N GLN A 169 4.77 6.84 -32.01
CA GLN A 169 4.52 7.40 -33.33
C GLN A 169 4.00 8.84 -33.24
N GLN A 170 2.98 9.10 -32.41
CA GLN A 170 2.29 10.38 -32.39
C GLN A 170 3.09 11.50 -31.72
N LEU A 171 3.96 11.18 -30.76
CA LEU A 171 4.88 12.16 -30.13
C LEU A 171 5.94 12.71 -31.09
N ALA A 172 6.09 12.15 -32.29
CA ALA A 172 6.91 12.77 -33.34
C ALA A 172 6.22 13.99 -33.98
N GLU A 173 4.90 14.10 -33.85
CA GLU A 173 4.06 15.21 -34.34
C GLU A 173 3.63 16.15 -33.21
N ALA A 174 4.24 16.04 -32.03
CA ALA A 174 3.91 16.83 -30.85
C ALA A 174 4.34 18.31 -31.05
N ASP A 175 3.41 19.23 -30.84
CA ASP A 175 3.65 20.66 -31.07
C ASP A 175 4.23 21.36 -29.81
N GLN A 176 3.90 20.83 -28.62
CA GLN A 176 4.34 21.41 -27.35
C GLN A 176 5.54 20.68 -26.75
N PRO A 177 6.45 21.39 -26.04
CA PRO A 177 7.63 20.79 -25.40
C PRO A 177 7.28 19.92 -24.19
N THR A 178 6.11 20.15 -23.56
CA THR A 178 5.57 19.31 -22.49
C THR A 178 4.35 18.55 -22.99
N GLN A 179 4.33 17.25 -22.72
CA GLN A 179 3.27 16.34 -23.15
C GLN A 179 2.77 15.53 -21.95
N CYS A 180 1.46 15.58 -21.72
CA CYS A 180 0.83 14.97 -20.55
C CYS A 180 0.01 13.77 -20.98
N LEU A 181 0.46 12.57 -20.63
CA LEU A 181 -0.02 11.33 -21.25
C LEU A 181 -1.05 10.61 -20.37
N ARG A 182 -2.16 10.21 -21.00
CA ARG A 182 -3.25 9.42 -20.41
C ARG A 182 -3.55 8.18 -21.25
N VAL A 183 -3.76 7.05 -20.59
CA VAL A 183 -4.25 5.81 -21.23
C VAL A 183 -5.60 5.46 -20.63
N ASP A 184 -6.61 5.31 -21.49
CA ASP A 184 -8.00 5.18 -21.08
C ASP A 184 -8.41 6.30 -20.11
N ARG A 185 -8.64 5.98 -18.83
CA ARG A 185 -9.00 6.94 -17.77
C ARG A 185 -7.91 7.13 -16.73
N SER A 186 -6.72 6.57 -16.96
CA SER A 186 -5.63 6.55 -15.99
C SER A 186 -4.39 7.23 -16.54
N ASP A 187 -3.59 7.78 -15.64
CA ASP A 187 -2.29 8.32 -16.00
C ASP A 187 -1.42 7.26 -16.69
N ALA A 188 -0.63 7.70 -17.66
CA ALA A 188 0.41 6.86 -18.24
C ALA A 188 1.38 6.38 -17.14
N SER A 189 1.66 5.07 -17.14
CA SER A 189 2.56 4.48 -16.14
C SER A 189 3.96 5.09 -16.21
N ARG A 190 4.67 5.16 -15.08
CA ARG A 190 6.06 5.67 -15.06
C ARG A 190 6.97 4.90 -16.00
N LYS A 191 6.81 3.57 -16.09
CA LYS A 191 7.57 2.72 -17.02
C LYS A 191 7.37 3.17 -18.47
N LEU A 192 6.14 3.51 -18.84
CA LEU A 192 5.81 4.02 -20.17
C LEU A 192 6.44 5.39 -20.43
N LEU A 193 6.30 6.32 -19.48
CA LEU A 193 6.91 7.65 -19.57
C LEU A 193 8.44 7.58 -19.73
N THR A 194 9.11 6.74 -18.93
CA THR A 194 10.56 6.53 -19.02
C THR A 194 10.98 5.90 -20.35
N ALA A 195 10.21 4.93 -20.87
CA ALA A 195 10.50 4.28 -22.15
C ALA A 195 10.33 5.22 -23.36
N LEU A 196 9.51 6.26 -23.23
CA LEU A 196 9.23 7.24 -24.28
C LEU A 196 10.05 8.53 -24.13
N ALA A 197 10.85 8.67 -23.07
CA ALA A 197 11.60 9.89 -22.79
C ALA A 197 12.56 10.26 -23.94
N ARG A 198 12.60 11.55 -24.27
CA ARG A 198 13.48 12.14 -25.30
C ARG A 198 14.10 13.42 -24.75
N SER A 199 15.25 13.83 -25.28
CA SER A 199 15.99 15.01 -24.77
C SER A 199 15.25 16.33 -24.93
N ASN A 200 14.38 16.44 -25.94
CA ASN A 200 13.63 17.65 -26.28
C ASN A 200 12.14 17.59 -25.89
N LEU A 201 11.74 16.60 -25.10
CA LEU A 201 10.33 16.37 -24.79
C LEU A 201 10.14 16.01 -23.32
N ARG A 202 9.39 16.84 -22.60
CA ARG A 202 9.04 16.60 -21.20
C ARG A 202 7.75 15.82 -21.11
N LEU A 203 7.83 14.57 -20.68
CA LEU A 203 6.66 13.70 -20.51
C LEU A 203 6.18 13.70 -19.06
N LEU A 204 4.91 14.05 -18.84
CA LEU A 204 4.27 14.05 -17.53
C LEU A 204 3.05 13.12 -17.51
N PRO A 205 2.62 12.63 -16.35
CA PRO A 205 1.28 12.09 -16.16
C PRO A 205 0.22 13.16 -16.48
N ALA A 206 -0.93 12.78 -17.03
CA ALA A 206 -2.01 13.73 -17.32
C ALA A 206 -2.51 14.48 -16.08
N SER A 207 -2.48 13.86 -14.90
CA SER A 207 -2.81 14.51 -13.63
C SER A 207 -1.89 15.67 -13.23
N GLN A 208 -0.74 15.84 -13.89
CA GLN A 208 0.17 16.98 -13.66
C GLN A 208 -0.08 18.15 -14.61
N CYS A 209 -1.16 18.11 -15.38
CA CYS A 209 -1.51 19.15 -16.33
C CYS A 209 -2.98 19.52 -16.22
N VAL A 210 -3.27 20.77 -16.57
CA VAL A 210 -4.60 21.35 -16.53
C VAL A 210 -5.04 21.61 -17.97
N GLU A 211 -6.19 21.05 -18.33
CA GLU A 211 -6.85 21.32 -19.60
C GLU A 211 -7.49 22.71 -19.51
N VAL A 212 -7.07 23.63 -20.38
CA VAL A 212 -7.62 24.98 -20.44
C VAL A 212 -8.10 25.26 -21.87
N PRO A 213 -9.39 25.58 -22.06
CA PRO A 213 -9.94 25.76 -23.41
C PRO A 213 -9.68 27.14 -24.01
N ASP A 214 -9.15 28.06 -23.23
CA ASP A 214 -8.79 29.41 -23.66
C ASP A 214 -7.68 29.37 -24.73
N GLU A 215 -7.81 30.20 -25.77
CA GLU A 215 -6.90 30.19 -26.91
C GLU A 215 -5.59 30.95 -26.65
N GLU A 216 -5.61 31.94 -25.76
CA GLU A 216 -4.42 32.74 -25.41
C GLU A 216 -3.57 32.00 -24.38
N GLN A 217 -4.22 31.41 -23.37
CA GLN A 217 -3.53 30.70 -22.29
C GLN A 217 -3.14 29.28 -22.70
N GLY A 218 -4.08 28.52 -23.28
CA GLY A 218 -3.91 27.11 -23.57
C GLY A 218 -3.65 26.23 -22.33
N SER A 219 -3.61 24.93 -22.58
CA SER A 219 -3.36 23.94 -21.56
C SER A 219 -1.91 24.00 -21.07
N HIS A 220 -1.70 23.70 -19.79
CA HIS A 220 -0.40 23.87 -19.16
C HIS A 220 -0.16 22.84 -18.05
N ALA A 221 1.11 22.56 -17.77
CA ALA A 221 1.52 21.78 -16.63
C ALA A 221 1.33 22.57 -15.32
N LEU A 222 1.28 21.89 -14.17
CA LEU A 222 1.10 22.53 -12.87
C LEU A 222 2.17 23.58 -12.50
N ASP A 223 3.32 23.55 -13.17
CA ASP A 223 4.39 24.54 -13.04
C ASP A 223 4.28 25.71 -14.03
N GLY A 224 3.20 25.78 -14.80
CA GLY A 224 2.88 26.85 -15.74
C GLY A 224 3.48 26.68 -17.14
N ALA A 225 4.27 25.63 -17.40
CA ALA A 225 4.80 25.41 -18.75
C ALA A 225 3.67 25.00 -19.72
N PRO A 226 3.64 25.52 -20.97
CA PRO A 226 2.70 25.08 -21.99
C PRO A 226 2.77 23.57 -22.17
N ALA A 227 1.61 22.91 -22.15
CA ALA A 227 1.53 21.47 -22.17
C ALA A 227 0.31 20.99 -22.94
N GLU A 228 0.53 20.02 -23.82
CA GLU A 228 -0.53 19.38 -24.57
C GLU A 228 -0.95 18.08 -23.87
N LEU A 229 -2.26 17.90 -23.69
CA LEU A 229 -2.84 16.71 -23.07
C LEU A 229 -3.09 15.68 -24.17
N ILE A 230 -2.35 14.59 -24.12
CA ILE A 230 -2.48 13.48 -25.06
C ILE A 230 -3.15 12.29 -24.38
N GLN A 231 -4.19 11.77 -25.00
CA GLN A 231 -4.91 10.59 -24.54
C GLN A 231 -5.04 9.55 -25.64
N VAL A 232 -4.74 8.30 -25.29
CA VAL A 232 -5.08 7.11 -26.08
C VAL A 232 -6.22 6.40 -25.37
N HIS A 233 -7.35 6.21 -26.04
CA HIS A 233 -8.56 5.68 -25.43
C HIS A 233 -9.41 4.91 -26.45
N ALA A 234 -10.49 4.30 -25.96
CA ALA A 234 -11.52 3.67 -26.79
C ALA A 234 -10.97 2.64 -27.80
N PHE A 235 -10.12 1.71 -27.33
CA PHE A 235 -9.66 0.62 -28.18
C PHE A 235 -10.79 -0.36 -28.47
N ARG A 236 -11.11 -0.53 -29.76
CA ARG A 236 -12.12 -1.43 -30.29
C ARG A 236 -11.42 -2.55 -31.07
N PRO A 237 -11.15 -3.70 -30.45
CA PRO A 237 -10.49 -4.80 -31.13
C PRO A 237 -11.46 -5.48 -32.11
N THR A 238 -10.97 -5.77 -33.31
CA THR A 238 -11.67 -6.61 -34.30
C THR A 238 -11.14 -8.05 -34.28
N SER A 239 -9.96 -8.27 -33.70
CA SER A 239 -9.41 -9.59 -33.35
C SER A 239 -8.42 -9.45 -32.18
N ALA A 240 -7.84 -10.58 -31.73
CA ALA A 240 -6.81 -10.58 -30.69
C ALA A 240 -5.53 -9.81 -31.08
N SER A 241 -5.32 -9.56 -32.39
CA SER A 241 -4.11 -8.93 -32.92
C SER A 241 -4.40 -7.68 -33.75
N THR A 242 -5.64 -7.20 -33.86
CA THR A 242 -5.97 -6.03 -34.67
C THR A 242 -7.17 -5.27 -34.12
N GLY A 243 -7.24 -3.97 -34.39
CA GLY A 243 -8.37 -3.15 -34.00
C GLY A 243 -8.17 -1.68 -34.35
N THR A 244 -9.07 -0.85 -33.84
CA THR A 244 -8.97 0.60 -33.94
C THR A 244 -8.87 1.23 -32.57
N VAL A 245 -8.07 2.27 -32.42
CA VAL A 245 -7.93 3.03 -31.17
C VAL A 245 -8.06 4.53 -31.45
N GLU A 246 -8.60 5.26 -30.49
CA GLU A 246 -8.76 6.70 -30.59
C GLU A 246 -7.60 7.41 -29.88
N TYR A 247 -7.13 8.46 -30.53
CA TYR A 247 -6.06 9.33 -30.07
C TYR A 247 -6.60 10.76 -30.06
N SER A 248 -6.35 11.47 -28.97
CA SER A 248 -6.63 12.90 -28.88
C SER A 248 -5.42 13.63 -28.33
N ALA A 249 -5.08 14.76 -28.93
CA ALA A 249 -4.10 15.71 -28.43
C ALA A 249 -4.79 17.07 -28.32
N TYR A 250 -4.75 17.66 -27.14
CA TYR A 250 -5.49 18.87 -26.82
C TYR A 250 -4.56 19.89 -26.17
N PHE A 251 -4.51 21.09 -26.75
CA PHE A 251 -3.87 22.25 -26.15
C PHE A 251 -4.89 23.36 -25.88
N SER A 252 -5.72 23.72 -26.85
CA SER A 252 -6.78 24.74 -26.71
C SER A 252 -7.95 24.43 -27.64
N ARG A 253 -8.98 25.28 -27.67
CA ARG A 253 -10.13 25.13 -28.58
C ARG A 253 -9.74 25.13 -30.07
N SER A 254 -8.79 25.97 -30.47
CA SER A 254 -8.30 26.05 -31.85
C SER A 254 -7.15 25.08 -32.14
N GLN A 255 -6.53 24.51 -31.09
CA GLN A 255 -5.42 23.57 -31.18
C GLN A 255 -5.78 22.24 -30.52
N ALA A 256 -6.53 21.43 -31.25
CA ALA A 256 -6.84 20.05 -30.87
C ALA A 256 -6.83 19.13 -32.10
N VAL A 257 -6.33 17.91 -31.92
CA VAL A 257 -6.24 16.89 -32.95
C VAL A 257 -6.81 15.59 -32.43
N TYR A 258 -7.75 15.03 -33.19
CA TYR A 258 -8.37 13.74 -32.92
C TYR A 258 -8.08 12.78 -34.07
N LYS A 259 -7.58 11.59 -33.77
CA LYS A 259 -7.27 10.57 -34.76
C LYS A 259 -7.92 9.25 -34.37
N THR A 260 -8.40 8.53 -35.37
CA THR A 260 -8.73 7.10 -35.24
C THR A 260 -7.63 6.33 -35.96
N LEU A 261 -6.93 5.47 -35.23
CA LEU A 261 -5.77 4.73 -35.71
C LEU A 261 -6.12 3.25 -35.83
N GLU A 262 -5.76 2.62 -36.94
CA GLU A 262 -5.77 1.17 -37.05
C GLU A 262 -4.45 0.62 -36.54
N VAL A 263 -4.54 -0.38 -35.67
CA VAL A 263 -3.40 -0.95 -34.94
C VAL A 263 -3.39 -2.46 -35.11
N LYS A 264 -2.18 -3.01 -35.22
CA LYS A 264 -1.95 -4.44 -35.41
C LYS A 264 -0.78 -4.93 -34.58
N LEU A 265 -0.93 -6.12 -34.00
CA LEU A 265 0.13 -6.86 -33.33
C LEU A 265 0.90 -7.66 -34.40
N VAL A 266 2.16 -7.29 -34.62
CA VAL A 266 3.08 -7.92 -35.57
C VAL A 266 4.29 -8.41 -34.78
N ASP A 267 4.58 -9.70 -34.84
CA ASP A 267 5.71 -10.33 -34.13
C ASP A 267 5.74 -9.99 -32.63
N GLY A 268 4.56 -9.97 -31.99
CA GLY A 268 4.41 -9.64 -30.56
C GLY A 268 4.53 -8.15 -30.23
N ASN A 269 4.69 -7.27 -31.22
CA ASN A 269 4.76 -5.82 -31.04
C ASN A 269 3.57 -5.12 -31.69
N TRP A 270 2.90 -4.26 -30.92
CA TRP A 270 1.86 -3.42 -31.48
C TRP A 270 2.46 -2.36 -32.40
N THR A 271 1.83 -2.16 -33.54
CA THR A 271 2.20 -1.13 -34.52
C THR A 271 0.95 -0.42 -35.00
N VAL A 272 1.09 0.88 -35.28
CA VAL A 272 0.04 1.64 -35.95
C VAL A 272 0.20 1.43 -37.45
N VAL A 273 -0.82 0.88 -38.09
CA VAL A 273 -0.79 0.49 -39.51
C VAL A 273 -1.20 1.66 -40.38
N LYS A 274 -2.28 2.35 -40.02
CA LYS A 274 -2.78 3.52 -40.74
C LYS A 274 -3.60 4.45 -39.86
N THR A 275 -3.65 5.71 -40.24
CA THR A 275 -4.62 6.67 -39.70
C THR A 275 -5.92 6.57 -40.50
N VAL A 276 -6.98 6.10 -39.85
CA VAL A 276 -8.31 5.91 -40.47
C VAL A 276 -9.03 7.24 -40.64
N LYS A 277 -8.93 8.11 -39.62
CA LYS A 277 -9.59 9.40 -39.59
C LYS A 277 -8.72 10.40 -38.84
N THR A 278 -8.68 11.63 -39.32
CA THR A 278 -8.08 12.77 -38.63
C THR A 278 -9.11 13.90 -38.61
N VAL A 279 -9.33 14.48 -37.44
CA VAL A 279 -10.14 15.69 -37.24
C VAL A 279 -9.25 16.68 -36.50
N ARG A 280 -9.16 17.90 -37.01
CA ARG A 280 -8.47 19.00 -36.34
C ARG A 280 -9.50 20.05 -35.96
N ALA A 281 -9.31 20.69 -34.81
CA ALA A 281 -9.99 21.94 -34.54
C ALA A 281 -9.61 22.94 -35.65
N MET A 282 -10.61 23.60 -36.21
CA MET A 282 -10.40 24.76 -37.08
C MET A 282 -10.56 25.99 -36.20
N GLY A 283 -9.46 26.72 -36.02
CA GLY A 283 -9.48 28.08 -35.47
C GLY A 283 -9.98 29.08 -36.50
#